data_AF-A0A924E445-F1
#
_entry.id   AF-A0A924E445-F1
#
_cell.length_a   1.000
_cell.length_b   1.000
_cell.length_c   1.000
_cell.angle_alpha   90.00
_cell.angle_beta   90.00
_cell.angle_gamma   90.00
#
_symmetry.space_group_name_H-M   'P 1'
#
loop_
_entity.id
_entity.type
_entity.pdbx_description
1 polymer ?
#
loop_
_entity_poly.entity_id
_entity_poly.type
_entity_poly.pdbx_seq_one_letter_code
_entity_poly.pdbx_strand_id
1 'polypeptide(L)'
;CVALTNSFIATNAYKKVTGASASEIAESKKSAADGCKQSTKDAFKTGDSYDMWIDGHYKFIYKIRVYANDKSGNYTDVGQRYKGNKVLTLFAASHDAKNKADGRFEVTTNLGSNRTDGSLTYKSSASSDMPVNISLKFRATVDSKAVQVTPPTTSVPLSDVLSRLGLGTTSDGGINLASPAITTKAEDTRRQADVYSIQTNLEAAASQLDPASYPTLVQINDPTWRSQHFSSMDRAEFTPPNSSATTFAPKATTTQYGYAPTGCNSKACSGYPLSALLSDGTVISKTQLN
;
A
#
# COMPACT_ATOMS: atom_id res chain seq x y z
N CYS A 1 2.18 12.81 -20.46
CA CYS A 1 0.92 13.58 -20.32
C CYS A 1 0.77 14.56 -21.47
N VAL A 2 1.47 15.71 -21.48
CA VAL A 2 1.29 16.79 -22.49
C VAL A 2 1.34 16.30 -23.95
N ALA A 3 2.37 15.53 -24.32
CA ALA A 3 2.50 15.01 -25.69
C ALA A 3 1.30 14.14 -26.10
N LEU A 4 0.87 13.23 -25.23
CA LEU A 4 -0.28 12.35 -25.47
C LEU A 4 -1.58 13.15 -25.64
N THR A 5 -1.82 14.12 -24.75
CA THR A 5 -3.03 14.94 -24.80
C THR A 5 -3.06 15.82 -26.04
N ASN A 6 -1.92 16.40 -26.42
CA ASN A 6 -1.79 17.17 -27.65
C ASN A 6 -2.04 16.32 -28.90
N SER A 7 -1.54 15.08 -28.92
CA SER A 7 -1.81 14.13 -29.99
C SER A 7 -3.28 13.73 -30.07
N PHE A 8 -3.96 13.52 -28.93
CA PHE A 8 -5.39 13.22 -28.89
C PHE A 8 -6.25 14.38 -29.43
N ILE A 9 -6.02 15.59 -28.92
CA ILE A 9 -6.75 16.80 -29.35
C ILE A 9 -6.49 17.12 -30.83
N ALA A 10 -5.33 16.75 -31.36
CA ALA A 10 -5.01 16.91 -32.78
C ALA A 10 -5.75 15.93 -33.69
N THR A 11 -6.39 14.87 -33.16
CA THR A 11 -7.07 13.87 -34.00
C THR A 11 -8.33 14.43 -34.67
N ASN A 12 -8.62 13.94 -35.88
CA ASN A 12 -9.86 14.28 -36.59
C ASN A 12 -11.11 13.82 -35.83
N ALA A 13 -11.00 12.77 -35.01
CA ALA A 13 -12.09 12.31 -34.14
C ALA A 13 -12.47 13.37 -33.11
N TYR A 14 -11.49 13.96 -32.41
CA TYR A 14 -11.73 15.03 -31.45
C TYR A 14 -12.37 16.26 -32.11
N LYS A 15 -11.86 16.68 -33.27
CA LYS A 15 -12.43 17.80 -34.04
C LYS A 15 -13.88 17.55 -34.45
N LYS A 16 -14.20 16.33 -34.91
CA LYS A 16 -15.57 15.95 -35.32
C LYS A 16 -16.54 15.86 -34.15
N VAL A 17 -16.10 15.37 -32.99
CA VAL A 17 -16.95 15.21 -31.80
C VAL A 17 -17.23 16.56 -31.13
N THR A 18 -16.25 17.47 -31.12
CA THR A 18 -16.38 18.75 -30.41
C THR A 18 -16.91 19.88 -31.29
N GLY A 19 -16.76 19.80 -32.61
CA GLY A 19 -17.08 20.91 -33.51
C GLY A 19 -16.20 22.15 -33.31
N ALA A 20 -15.13 22.02 -32.50
CA ALA A 20 -14.31 23.14 -32.06
C ALA A 20 -13.50 23.77 -33.21
N SER A 21 -13.48 25.10 -33.23
CA SER A 21 -12.64 25.91 -34.12
C SER A 21 -11.15 25.72 -33.82
N ALA A 22 -10.30 26.14 -34.76
CA ALA A 22 -8.84 26.03 -34.59
C ALA A 22 -8.32 26.78 -33.34
N SER A 23 -8.93 27.91 -32.99
CA SER A 23 -8.60 28.67 -31.78
C SER A 23 -9.03 27.94 -30.51
N GLU A 24 -10.22 27.35 -30.48
CA GLU A 24 -10.71 26.56 -29.33
C GLU A 24 -9.89 25.28 -29.11
N ILE A 25 -9.43 24.66 -30.20
CA ILE A 25 -8.50 23.52 -30.15
C ILE A 25 -7.15 23.95 -29.56
N ALA A 26 -6.62 25.12 -29.94
CA ALA A 26 -5.37 25.63 -29.41
C ALA A 26 -5.48 25.96 -27.91
N GLU A 27 -6.60 26.55 -27.50
CA GLU A 27 -6.90 26.86 -26.11
C GLU A 27 -7.06 25.59 -25.27
N SER A 28 -7.76 24.58 -25.80
CA SER A 28 -7.91 23.27 -25.17
C SER A 28 -6.57 22.55 -25.01
N LYS A 29 -5.66 22.64 -25.99
CA LYS A 29 -4.28 22.13 -25.86
C LYS A 29 -3.52 22.85 -24.75
N LYS A 30 -3.61 24.17 -24.68
CA LYS A 30 -2.94 24.97 -23.65
C LYS A 30 -3.47 24.63 -22.26
N SER A 31 -4.79 24.64 -22.07
CA SER A 31 -5.45 24.29 -20.82
C SER A 31 -5.12 22.86 -20.37
N ALA A 32 -5.15 21.89 -21.28
CA ALA A 32 -4.80 20.52 -20.95
C ALA A 32 -3.30 20.34 -20.63
N ALA A 33 -2.41 21.08 -21.31
CA ALA A 33 -0.99 21.09 -20.99
C ALA A 33 -0.72 21.71 -19.60
N ASP A 34 -1.42 22.78 -19.26
CA ASP A 34 -1.32 23.43 -17.95
C ASP A 34 -1.92 22.55 -16.85
N GLY A 35 -3.05 21.87 -17.11
CA GLY A 35 -3.60 20.84 -16.23
C GLY A 35 -2.63 19.66 -15.98
N CYS A 36 -1.96 19.16 -17.03
CA CYS A 36 -0.90 18.16 -16.87
C CYS A 36 0.24 18.67 -15.96
N LYS A 37 0.67 19.94 -16.10
CA LYS A 37 1.72 20.51 -15.25
C LYS A 37 1.23 20.71 -13.81
N GLN A 38 0.01 21.21 -13.63
CA GLN A 38 -0.58 21.49 -12.33
C GLN A 38 -0.85 20.21 -11.54
N SER A 39 -1.23 19.11 -12.21
CA SER A 39 -1.41 17.80 -11.57
C SER A 39 -0.16 17.28 -10.84
N THR A 40 1.03 17.74 -11.22
CA THR A 40 2.28 17.41 -10.50
C THR A 40 2.48 18.23 -9.22
N LYS A 41 1.84 19.40 -9.12
CA LYS A 41 1.86 20.28 -7.93
C LYS A 41 0.74 19.95 -6.94
N ASP A 42 -0.38 19.43 -7.45
CA ASP A 42 -1.49 18.90 -6.65
C ASP A 42 -1.32 17.41 -6.29
N ALA A 43 -0.09 16.89 -6.41
CA ALA A 43 0.26 15.56 -5.92
C ALA A 43 0.05 15.44 -4.40
N PHE A 44 -0.08 14.18 -3.94
CA PHE A 44 -0.35 13.75 -2.56
C PHE A 44 0.01 14.79 -1.50
N LYS A 45 -1.00 15.37 -0.86
CA LYS A 45 -0.80 16.33 0.22
C LYS A 45 -0.79 15.59 1.55
N THR A 46 0.00 16.10 2.50
CA THR A 46 0.02 15.59 3.87
C THR A 46 -1.40 15.70 4.45
N GLY A 47 -2.05 14.56 4.70
CA GLY A 47 -3.44 14.50 5.22
C GLY A 47 -4.47 13.86 4.27
N ASP A 48 -4.13 13.59 3.01
CA ASP A 48 -5.03 12.87 2.11
C ASP A 48 -5.23 11.42 2.57
N SER A 49 -6.48 10.94 2.55
CA SER A 49 -6.84 9.55 2.87
C SER A 49 -6.84 8.69 1.61
N TYR A 50 -6.21 7.52 1.68
CA TYR A 50 -6.09 6.59 0.57
C TYR A 50 -6.29 5.15 1.03
N ASP A 51 -6.87 4.34 0.16
CA ASP A 51 -6.92 2.89 0.34
C ASP A 51 -5.78 2.26 -0.47
N MET A 52 -5.09 1.29 0.14
CA MET A 52 -3.99 0.57 -0.50
C MET A 52 -4.27 -0.94 -0.49
N TRP A 53 -4.10 -1.58 -1.65
CA TRP A 53 -4.21 -3.03 -1.78
C TRP A 53 -2.83 -3.64 -1.99
N ILE A 54 -2.50 -4.60 -1.14
CA ILE A 54 -1.25 -5.38 -1.15
C ILE A 54 -1.56 -6.78 -1.70
N ASP A 55 -0.69 -7.31 -2.56
CA ASP A 55 -0.77 -8.68 -3.06
C ASP A 55 0.22 -9.55 -2.27
N GLY A 56 -0.30 -10.35 -1.34
CA GLY A 56 0.52 -11.12 -0.39
C GLY A 56 1.42 -12.19 -1.02
N HIS A 57 1.26 -12.51 -2.30
CA HIS A 57 2.05 -13.57 -2.94
C HIS A 57 3.16 -13.03 -3.85
N TYR A 58 2.91 -11.92 -4.57
CA TYR A 58 3.83 -11.48 -5.62
C TYR A 58 4.14 -9.97 -5.64
N LYS A 59 3.46 -9.11 -4.85
CA LYS A 59 3.75 -7.66 -4.83
C LYS A 59 3.39 -6.91 -3.55
N PHE A 60 4.26 -5.97 -3.19
CA PHE A 60 4.01 -5.04 -2.09
C PHE A 60 2.82 -4.08 -2.32
N ILE A 61 2.57 -3.61 -3.56
CA ILE A 61 1.44 -2.72 -3.86
C ILE A 61 0.85 -3.00 -5.25
N TYR A 62 -0.44 -3.36 -5.28
CA TYR A 62 -1.23 -3.61 -6.50
C TYR A 62 -1.91 -2.33 -7.00
N LYS A 63 -2.56 -1.60 -6.09
CA LYS A 63 -3.42 -0.47 -6.40
C LYS A 63 -3.47 0.49 -5.21
N ILE A 64 -3.53 1.78 -5.51
CA ILE A 64 -3.82 2.85 -4.58
C ILE A 64 -5.07 3.56 -5.09
N ARG A 65 -6.03 3.83 -4.20
CA ARG A 65 -7.21 4.64 -4.47
C ARG A 65 -7.12 5.94 -3.71
N VAL A 66 -7.30 7.05 -4.42
CA VAL A 66 -7.35 8.40 -3.85
C VAL A 66 -8.76 8.93 -4.04
N TYR A 67 -9.44 9.30 -2.95
CA TYR A 67 -10.76 9.91 -3.00
C TYR A 67 -10.64 11.43 -3.19
N ALA A 68 -11.62 12.02 -3.86
CA ALA A 68 -11.76 13.47 -3.85
C ALA A 68 -12.23 13.94 -2.45
N ASN A 69 -11.65 15.04 -1.96
CA ASN A 69 -11.89 15.57 -0.61
C ASN A 69 -13.26 16.28 -0.44
N ASP A 70 -14.24 16.00 -1.31
CA ASP A 70 -15.52 16.69 -1.41
C ASP A 70 -16.74 15.79 -1.11
N LYS A 71 -16.52 14.57 -0.58
CA LYS A 71 -17.56 13.55 -0.30
C LYS A 71 -18.41 13.19 -1.53
N SER A 72 -17.97 13.50 -2.74
CA SER A 72 -18.70 13.25 -3.98
C SER A 72 -18.80 11.76 -4.35
N GLY A 73 -18.02 10.90 -3.68
CA GLY A 73 -17.83 9.51 -4.11
C GLY A 73 -16.85 9.37 -5.27
N ASN A 74 -16.26 10.47 -5.73
CA ASN A 74 -15.27 10.45 -6.80
C ASN A 74 -13.94 9.90 -6.30
N TYR A 75 -13.28 9.09 -7.13
CA TYR A 75 -11.97 8.54 -6.80
C TYR A 75 -11.12 8.33 -8.05
N THR A 76 -9.81 8.26 -7.84
CA THR A 76 -8.84 7.83 -8.83
C THR A 76 -8.05 6.63 -8.31
N ASP A 77 -8.06 5.54 -9.06
CA ASP A 77 -7.23 4.37 -8.86
C ASP A 77 -5.96 4.50 -9.71
N VAL A 78 -4.80 4.29 -9.10
CA VAL A 78 -3.54 4.09 -9.81
C VAL A 78 -2.94 2.76 -9.40
N GLY A 79 -2.39 2.02 -10.34
CA GLY A 79 -1.88 0.71 -10.00
C GLY A 79 -1.15 0.01 -11.12
N GLN A 80 -0.80 -1.25 -10.84
CA GLN A 80 -0.06 -2.08 -11.75
C GLN A 80 -0.52 -3.53 -11.72
N ARG A 81 -0.69 -4.13 -12.90
CA ARG A 81 -0.95 -5.56 -13.09
C ARG A 81 0.33 -6.18 -13.65
N TYR A 82 0.95 -7.05 -12.88
CA TYR A 82 2.02 -7.91 -13.37
C TYR A 82 1.52 -9.33 -13.16
N LYS A 83 1.50 -10.12 -14.22
CA LYS A 83 0.98 -11.48 -14.19
C LYS A 83 2.13 -12.52 -14.19
N GLY A 84 3.34 -12.10 -13.80
CA GLY A 84 4.57 -12.84 -14.09
C GLY A 84 5.06 -12.60 -15.54
N ASN A 85 6.25 -13.13 -15.86
CA ASN A 85 6.93 -13.01 -17.16
C ASN A 85 7.39 -11.58 -17.52
N LYS A 86 7.70 -11.35 -18.80
CA LYS A 86 8.21 -10.07 -19.31
C LYS A 86 7.09 -9.05 -19.62
N VAL A 87 5.95 -9.06 -18.93
CA VAL A 87 4.82 -8.16 -19.23
C VAL A 87 4.41 -7.34 -18.01
N LEU A 88 4.58 -6.01 -18.11
CA LEU A 88 4.18 -5.05 -17.10
C LEU A 88 3.02 -4.21 -17.60
N THR A 89 1.90 -4.20 -16.87
CA THR A 89 0.78 -3.29 -17.14
C THR A 89 0.67 -2.26 -16.02
N LEU A 90 0.66 -0.98 -16.38
CA LEU A 90 0.31 0.14 -15.50
C LEU A 90 -1.09 0.63 -15.85
N PHE A 91 -1.85 1.09 -14.87
CA PHE A 91 -3.16 1.69 -15.11
C PHE A 91 -3.43 2.89 -14.21
N ALA A 92 -4.26 3.79 -14.72
CA ALA A 92 -4.93 4.84 -13.98
C ALA A 92 -6.42 4.79 -14.34
N ALA A 93 -7.32 4.81 -13.36
CA ALA A 93 -8.75 4.83 -13.59
C ALA A 93 -9.41 5.89 -12.71
N SER A 94 -10.35 6.65 -13.27
CA SER A 94 -11.10 7.68 -12.56
C SER A 94 -12.57 7.30 -12.52
N HIS A 95 -13.21 7.54 -11.39
CA HIS A 95 -14.65 7.38 -11.19
C HIS A 95 -15.25 8.71 -10.76
N ASP A 96 -16.27 9.16 -11.49
CA ASP A 96 -17.10 10.30 -11.17
C ASP A 96 -18.53 9.81 -10.89
N ALA A 97 -18.90 9.78 -9.62
CA ALA A 97 -20.20 9.26 -9.19
C ALA A 97 -21.35 10.19 -9.60
N LYS A 98 -21.09 11.51 -9.63
CA LYS A 98 -22.10 12.52 -9.99
C LYS A 98 -22.47 12.43 -11.46
N ASN A 99 -21.47 12.33 -12.33
CA ASN A 99 -21.66 12.26 -13.78
C ASN A 99 -21.76 10.81 -14.30
N LYS A 100 -21.79 9.81 -13.39
CA LYS A 100 -21.78 8.38 -13.70
C LYS A 100 -20.77 8.05 -14.80
N ALA A 101 -19.56 8.55 -14.60
CA ALA A 101 -18.50 8.50 -15.59
C ALA A 101 -17.28 7.73 -15.09
N ASP A 102 -16.74 6.88 -15.95
CA ASP A 102 -15.57 6.07 -15.70
C ASP A 102 -14.52 6.30 -16.78
N GLY A 103 -13.34 6.73 -16.37
CA GLY A 103 -12.15 6.81 -17.21
C GLY A 103 -11.19 5.69 -16.84
N ARG A 104 -10.53 5.09 -17.82
CA ARG A 104 -9.46 4.12 -17.60
C ARG A 104 -8.40 4.24 -18.66
N PHE A 105 -7.18 4.45 -18.22
CA PHE A 105 -5.97 4.45 -19.00
C PHE A 105 -5.14 3.24 -18.61
N GLU A 106 -4.69 2.45 -19.58
CA GLU A 106 -3.78 1.33 -19.35
C GLU A 106 -2.60 1.40 -20.32
N VAL A 107 -1.43 1.03 -19.84
CA VAL A 107 -0.20 0.88 -20.62
C VAL A 107 0.38 -0.48 -20.30
N THR A 108 0.52 -1.32 -21.32
CA THR A 108 1.10 -2.65 -21.20
C THR A 108 2.37 -2.74 -22.02
N THR A 109 3.49 -2.98 -21.34
CA THR A 109 4.81 -3.12 -21.93
C THR A 109 5.26 -4.58 -21.84
N ASN A 110 5.60 -5.16 -23.00
CA ASN A 110 6.34 -6.41 -23.08
C ASN A 110 7.85 -6.09 -23.06
N LEU A 111 8.50 -6.35 -21.93
CA LEU A 111 9.93 -6.14 -21.67
C LEU A 111 10.82 -7.08 -22.50
N GLY A 112 10.28 -8.14 -23.10
CA GLY A 112 11.03 -9.05 -23.98
C GLY A 112 11.12 -8.56 -25.41
N SER A 113 10.08 -7.87 -25.90
CA SER A 113 10.00 -7.33 -27.25
C SER A 113 10.08 -5.80 -27.31
N ASN A 114 10.23 -5.14 -26.15
CA ASN A 114 10.17 -3.68 -25.97
C ASN A 114 8.93 -3.03 -26.60
N ARG A 115 7.84 -3.79 -26.69
CA ARG A 115 6.60 -3.35 -27.31
C ARG A 115 5.64 -2.82 -26.25
N THR A 116 5.07 -1.64 -26.49
CA THR A 116 4.09 -1.05 -25.58
C THR A 116 2.76 -0.85 -26.29
N ASP A 117 1.71 -1.47 -25.77
CA ASP A 117 0.33 -1.26 -26.19
C ASP A 117 -0.39 -0.47 -25.09
N GLY A 118 -1.18 0.53 -25.46
CA GLY A 118 -1.94 1.32 -24.50
C GLY A 118 -3.39 1.52 -24.92
N SER A 119 -4.24 1.73 -23.93
CA SER A 119 -5.67 1.96 -24.11
C SER A 119 -6.14 3.12 -23.25
N LEU A 120 -7.08 3.89 -23.77
CA LEU A 120 -7.87 4.84 -23.02
C LEU A 120 -9.34 4.53 -23.29
N THR A 121 -10.10 4.25 -22.24
CA THR A 121 -11.54 4.12 -22.31
C THR A 121 -12.18 5.17 -21.43
N TYR A 122 -13.20 5.84 -21.94
CA TYR A 122 -14.05 6.75 -21.17
C TYR A 122 -15.50 6.40 -21.43
N LYS A 123 -16.28 6.27 -20.37
CA LYS A 123 -17.72 6.01 -20.41
C LYS A 123 -18.42 7.03 -19.55
N SER A 124 -19.53 7.60 -20.01
CA SER A 124 -20.41 8.43 -19.18
C SER A 124 -21.87 8.15 -19.53
N SER A 125 -22.71 8.14 -18.48
CA SER A 125 -24.17 7.97 -18.56
C SER A 125 -24.93 9.11 -17.88
N ALA A 126 -24.32 10.30 -17.81
CA ALA A 126 -24.88 11.48 -17.15
C ALA A 126 -26.24 11.93 -17.74
N SER A 127 -26.49 11.69 -19.03
CA SER A 127 -27.82 11.79 -19.64
C SER A 127 -28.17 10.45 -20.30
N SER A 128 -29.41 9.99 -20.09
CA SER A 128 -29.95 8.79 -20.74
C SER A 128 -29.95 8.88 -22.27
N ASP A 129 -29.95 10.11 -22.79
CA ASP A 129 -30.23 10.39 -24.18
C ASP A 129 -28.96 10.45 -25.05
N MET A 130 -27.77 10.59 -24.43
CA MET A 130 -26.49 10.56 -25.15
C MET A 130 -25.37 9.91 -24.30
N PRO A 131 -25.34 8.57 -24.19
CA PRO A 131 -24.22 7.88 -23.56
C PRO A 131 -22.94 8.09 -24.39
N VAL A 132 -21.88 8.60 -23.75
CA VAL A 132 -20.57 8.80 -24.39
C VAL A 132 -19.69 7.60 -24.10
N ASN A 133 -19.27 6.90 -25.15
CA ASN A 133 -18.28 5.82 -25.07
C ASN A 133 -17.10 6.14 -25.99
N ILE A 134 -15.95 6.45 -25.41
CA ILE A 134 -14.70 6.69 -26.13
C ILE A 134 -13.77 5.53 -25.85
N SER A 135 -13.19 4.96 -26.90
CA SER A 135 -12.14 3.93 -26.80
C SER A 135 -11.03 4.27 -27.78
N LEU A 136 -9.84 4.50 -27.24
CA LEU A 136 -8.62 4.72 -28.01
C LEU A 136 -7.66 3.60 -27.70
N LYS A 137 -7.03 3.07 -28.73
CA LYS A 137 -5.92 2.14 -28.62
C LYS A 137 -4.73 2.77 -29.33
N PHE A 138 -3.59 2.78 -28.69
CA PHE A 138 -2.34 3.21 -29.28
C PHE A 138 -1.30 2.12 -29.08
N ARG A 139 -0.35 2.07 -30.01
CA ARG A 139 0.77 1.14 -29.96
C ARG A 139 2.03 1.92 -30.22
N ALA A 140 2.97 1.82 -29.30
CA ALA A 140 4.33 2.30 -29.47
C ALA A 140 5.22 1.11 -29.79
N THR A 141 5.89 1.19 -30.93
CA THR A 141 7.04 0.36 -31.29
C THR A 141 8.30 1.19 -31.12
N VAL A 142 9.41 0.56 -30.76
CA VAL A 142 10.70 1.25 -30.64
C VAL A 142 11.05 1.84 -32.02
N ASP A 143 11.16 3.17 -32.09
CA ASP A 143 11.79 3.84 -33.22
C ASP A 143 13.29 3.55 -33.14
N SER A 144 13.91 3.14 -34.24
CA SER A 144 15.35 2.84 -34.30
C SER A 144 16.24 4.09 -34.18
N LYS A 145 15.62 5.27 -34.09
CA LYS A 145 16.29 6.53 -33.82
C LYS A 145 16.52 6.70 -32.33
N ALA A 146 17.77 6.98 -31.94
CA ALA A 146 18.12 7.31 -30.57
C ALA A 146 17.27 8.50 -30.09
N VAL A 147 16.31 8.25 -29.20
CA VAL A 147 15.58 9.31 -28.51
C VAL A 147 16.58 9.99 -27.59
N GLN A 148 16.89 11.26 -27.86
CA GLN A 148 17.65 12.10 -26.94
C GLN A 148 16.76 12.32 -25.71
N VAL A 149 16.94 11.47 -24.69
CA VAL A 149 16.32 11.67 -23.39
C VAL A 149 17.09 12.78 -22.70
N THR A 150 16.65 14.02 -22.84
CA THR A 150 17.05 15.09 -21.92
C THR A 150 16.32 14.86 -20.60
N PRO A 151 17.03 14.52 -19.50
CA PRO A 151 16.40 14.34 -18.20
C PRO A 151 15.65 15.62 -17.80
N PRO A 152 14.50 15.52 -17.10
CA PRO A 152 13.88 16.68 -16.51
C PRO A 152 14.90 17.37 -15.60
N THR A 153 15.12 18.68 -15.80
CA THR A 153 16.06 19.50 -15.00
C THR A 153 15.71 19.55 -13.52
N THR A 154 14.48 19.16 -13.16
CA THR A 154 13.97 19.08 -11.78
C THR A 154 13.60 17.65 -11.39
N SER A 155 14.33 16.65 -11.89
CA SER A 155 14.17 15.28 -11.38
C SER A 155 14.69 15.21 -9.95
N VAL A 156 13.83 14.80 -9.02
CA VAL A 156 14.28 14.42 -7.67
C VAL A 156 15.01 13.09 -7.86
N PRO A 157 16.31 13.01 -7.52
CA PRO A 157 17.05 11.77 -7.61
C PRO A 157 16.29 10.65 -6.89
N LEU A 158 16.31 9.43 -7.44
CA LEU A 158 15.70 8.29 -6.76
C LEU A 158 16.29 8.13 -5.35
N SER A 159 17.58 8.44 -5.17
CA SER A 159 18.23 8.51 -3.86
C SER A 159 17.58 9.50 -2.89
N ASP A 160 17.10 10.65 -3.36
CA ASP A 160 16.40 11.64 -2.54
C ASP A 160 14.99 11.17 -2.18
N VAL A 161 14.29 10.52 -3.11
CA VAL A 161 12.98 9.90 -2.83
C VAL A 161 13.14 8.79 -1.80
N LEU A 162 14.14 7.93 -1.96
CA LEU A 162 14.47 6.84 -1.05
C LEU A 162 14.89 7.39 0.33
N SER A 163 15.73 8.44 0.38
CA SER A 163 16.14 9.08 1.63
C SER A 163 14.96 9.70 2.37
N ARG A 164 14.02 10.34 1.66
CA ARG A 164 12.76 10.85 2.25
C ARG A 164 11.85 9.75 2.80
N LEU A 165 11.96 8.52 2.29
CA LEU A 165 11.27 7.34 2.79
C LEU A 165 12.06 6.61 3.90
N GLY A 166 13.23 7.14 4.31
CA GLY A 166 14.11 6.52 5.30
C GLY A 166 14.97 5.38 4.74
N LEU A 167 15.04 5.24 3.42
CA LEU A 167 15.82 4.23 2.72
C LEU A 167 17.18 4.83 2.33
N GLY A 168 18.21 4.51 3.10
CA GLY A 168 19.59 4.92 2.78
C GLY A 168 20.08 4.26 1.49
N THR A 169 20.85 5.00 0.70
CA THR A 169 21.58 4.45 -0.45
C THR A 169 23.03 4.19 -0.03
N THR A 170 23.62 3.09 -0.47
CA THR A 170 25.06 2.84 -0.31
C THR A 170 25.85 3.71 -1.29
N SER A 171 27.14 3.92 -1.02
CA SER A 171 28.03 4.77 -1.82
C SER A 171 28.22 4.30 -3.28
N ASP A 172 27.79 3.08 -3.61
CA ASP A 172 27.77 2.48 -4.94
C ASP A 172 26.39 2.58 -5.65
N GLY A 173 25.42 3.27 -5.06
CA GLY A 173 24.07 3.42 -5.62
C GLY A 173 23.15 2.22 -5.38
N GLY A 174 23.58 1.24 -4.58
CA GLY A 174 22.73 0.18 -4.05
C GLY A 174 21.71 0.70 -3.03
N ILE A 175 20.57 -0.01 -2.91
CA ILE A 175 19.61 0.24 -1.82
C ILE A 175 20.15 -0.46 -0.57
N ASN A 176 20.43 0.30 0.50
CA ASN A 176 20.83 -0.29 1.76
C ASN A 176 19.60 -0.85 2.50
N LEU A 177 19.16 -2.04 2.08
CA LEU A 177 18.11 -2.81 2.75
C LEU A 177 18.48 -3.23 4.19
N ALA A 178 19.77 -3.10 4.55
CA ALA A 178 20.30 -3.32 5.90
C ALA A 178 20.46 -2.01 6.70
N SER A 179 19.85 -0.90 6.27
CA SER A 179 19.78 0.29 7.12
C SER A 179 19.13 -0.09 8.45
N PRO A 180 19.82 0.10 9.60
CA PRO A 180 19.30 -0.28 10.91
C PRO A 180 17.90 0.25 11.17
N ALA A 181 17.55 1.41 10.62
CA ALA A 181 16.22 2.01 10.75
C ALA A 181 15.10 1.17 10.10
N ILE A 182 15.37 0.48 8.99
CA ILE A 182 14.36 -0.32 8.28
C ILE A 182 14.12 -1.64 9.01
N THR A 183 15.20 -2.34 9.40
CA THR A 183 15.09 -3.58 10.16
C THR A 183 14.37 -3.29 11.48
N THR A 184 14.76 -2.21 12.15
CA THR A 184 14.15 -1.77 13.40
C THR A 184 12.64 -1.50 13.27
N LYS A 185 12.21 -0.76 12.24
CA LYS A 185 10.78 -0.49 12.03
C LYS A 185 9.99 -1.75 11.65
N ALA A 186 10.58 -2.63 10.83
CA ALA A 186 9.96 -3.90 10.47
C ALA A 186 9.81 -4.81 11.70
N GLU A 187 10.82 -4.84 12.56
CA GLU A 187 10.78 -5.56 13.83
C GLU A 187 9.73 -4.99 14.78
N ASP A 188 9.63 -3.67 14.92
CA ASP A 188 8.60 -3.05 15.76
C ASP A 188 7.19 -3.32 15.24
N THR A 189 6.99 -3.27 13.92
CA THR A 189 5.72 -3.64 13.28
C THR A 189 5.38 -5.10 13.57
N ARG A 190 6.38 -6.00 13.51
CA ARG A 190 6.20 -7.40 13.87
C ARG A 190 5.89 -7.60 15.35
N ARG A 191 6.62 -6.96 16.27
CA ARG A 191 6.34 -6.99 17.72
C ARG A 191 4.90 -6.58 18.01
N GLN A 192 4.42 -5.55 17.32
CA GLN A 192 3.03 -5.11 17.42
C GLN A 192 2.08 -6.21 16.95
N ALA A 193 2.23 -6.72 15.73
CA ALA A 193 1.39 -7.77 15.17
C ALA A 193 1.36 -9.04 16.07
N ASP A 194 2.53 -9.47 16.56
CA ASP A 194 2.67 -10.61 17.47
C ASP A 194 1.88 -10.38 18.77
N VAL A 195 1.99 -9.20 19.40
CA VAL A 195 1.20 -8.87 20.62
C VAL A 195 -0.30 -8.95 20.37
N TYR A 196 -0.80 -8.46 19.23
CA TYR A 196 -2.22 -8.60 18.89
C TYR A 196 -2.62 -10.07 18.66
N SER A 197 -1.80 -10.85 17.95
CA SER A 197 -2.07 -12.27 17.71
C SER A 197 -2.11 -13.07 19.02
N ILE A 198 -1.10 -12.88 19.88
CA ILE A 198 -1.05 -13.52 21.21
C ILE A 198 -2.26 -13.11 22.04
N GLN A 199 -2.65 -11.84 22.04
CA GLN A 199 -3.84 -11.36 22.74
C GLN A 199 -5.11 -12.09 22.27
N THR A 200 -5.36 -12.16 20.96
CA THR A 200 -6.53 -12.86 20.41
C THR A 200 -6.57 -14.33 20.81
N ASN A 201 -5.42 -15.00 20.76
CA ASN A 201 -5.33 -16.39 21.16
C ASN A 201 -5.48 -16.57 22.69
N LEU A 202 -5.00 -15.63 23.49
CA LEU A 202 -5.21 -15.61 24.95
C LEU A 202 -6.69 -15.51 25.30
N GLU A 203 -7.45 -14.65 24.62
CA GLU A 203 -8.90 -14.56 24.82
C GLU A 203 -9.62 -15.85 24.43
N ALA A 204 -9.24 -16.44 23.28
CA ALA A 204 -9.79 -17.71 22.83
C ALA A 204 -9.50 -18.83 23.84
N ALA A 205 -8.26 -18.94 24.31
CA ALA A 205 -7.85 -19.92 25.32
C ALA A 205 -8.59 -19.71 26.65
N ALA A 206 -8.69 -18.47 27.12
CA ALA A 206 -9.33 -18.12 28.38
C ALA A 206 -10.82 -18.50 28.40
N SER A 207 -11.51 -18.36 27.26
CA SER A 207 -12.92 -18.74 27.13
C SER A 207 -13.16 -20.26 27.17
N GLN A 208 -12.13 -21.06 26.92
CA GLN A 208 -12.19 -22.52 26.94
C GLN A 208 -11.87 -23.11 28.31
N LEU A 209 -11.32 -22.32 29.24
CA LEU A 209 -11.07 -22.76 30.60
C LEU A 209 -12.37 -22.73 31.42
N ASP A 210 -12.51 -23.68 32.35
CA ASP A 210 -13.63 -23.74 33.29
C ASP A 210 -13.12 -23.62 34.74
N PRO A 211 -13.39 -22.50 35.44
CA PRO A 211 -14.09 -21.31 34.96
C PRO A 211 -13.24 -20.47 33.99
N ALA A 212 -13.91 -19.65 33.18
CA ALA A 212 -13.25 -18.74 32.23
C ALA A 212 -12.24 -17.85 32.99
N SER A 213 -10.98 -17.94 32.58
CA SER A 213 -9.87 -17.33 33.30
C SER A 213 -8.61 -17.25 32.43
N TYR A 214 -7.63 -16.44 32.84
CA TYR A 214 -6.36 -16.29 32.12
C TYR A 214 -5.26 -17.15 32.73
N PRO A 215 -4.27 -17.62 31.93
CA PRO A 215 -3.17 -18.42 32.45
C PRO A 215 -2.27 -17.61 33.38
N THR A 216 -1.68 -18.29 34.36
CA THR A 216 -0.54 -17.76 35.13
C THR A 216 0.70 -17.61 34.23
N LEU A 217 1.69 -16.84 34.69
CA LEU A 217 2.97 -16.71 33.97
C LEU A 217 3.70 -18.07 33.83
N VAL A 218 3.49 -18.98 34.77
CA VAL A 218 4.04 -20.34 34.71
C VAL A 218 3.37 -21.13 33.59
N GLN A 219 2.03 -21.10 33.52
CA GLN A 219 1.25 -21.83 32.51
C GLN A 219 1.50 -21.31 31.09
N ILE A 220 1.52 -20.00 30.86
CA ILE A 220 1.76 -19.46 29.50
C ILE A 220 3.18 -19.80 29.00
N ASN A 221 4.13 -20.03 29.92
CA ASN A 221 5.49 -20.43 29.59
C ASN A 221 5.66 -21.94 29.43
N ASP A 222 4.69 -22.74 29.85
CA ASP A 222 4.68 -24.20 29.69
C ASP A 222 4.38 -24.56 28.22
N PRO A 223 5.32 -25.21 27.50
CA PRO A 223 5.12 -25.60 26.11
C PRO A 223 3.93 -26.57 25.90
N THR A 224 3.68 -27.46 26.87
CA THR A 224 2.56 -28.40 26.83
C THR A 224 1.24 -27.65 26.94
N TRP A 225 1.14 -26.74 27.92
CA TRP A 225 -0.05 -25.90 28.08
C TRP A 225 -0.31 -25.07 26.81
N ARG A 226 0.73 -24.42 26.26
CA ARG A 226 0.60 -23.66 25.01
C ARG A 226 0.14 -24.53 23.83
N SER A 227 0.67 -25.73 23.66
CA SER A 227 0.24 -26.62 22.56
C SER A 227 -1.22 -27.03 22.66
N GLN A 228 -1.77 -27.11 23.88
CA GLN A 228 -3.16 -27.46 24.13
C GLN A 228 -4.11 -26.28 23.92
N HIS A 229 -3.69 -25.07 24.30
CA HIS A 229 -4.57 -23.89 24.34
C HIS A 229 -4.32 -22.86 23.22
N PHE A 230 -3.16 -22.93 22.54
CA PHE A 230 -2.78 -22.10 21.39
C PHE A 230 -2.51 -22.97 20.16
N SER A 231 -3.42 -23.87 19.84
CA SER A 231 -3.26 -24.84 18.73
C SER A 231 -3.14 -24.20 17.35
N SER A 232 -3.59 -22.95 17.20
CA SER A 232 -3.47 -22.14 15.98
C SER A 232 -2.17 -21.34 15.88
N MET A 233 -1.34 -21.31 16.93
CA MET A 233 -0.11 -20.52 16.97
C MET A 233 1.15 -21.36 16.77
N ASP A 234 2.12 -20.81 16.07
CA ASP A 234 3.44 -21.41 15.97
C ASP A 234 4.36 -20.95 17.12
N ARG A 235 5.48 -21.67 17.35
CA ARG A 235 6.43 -21.29 18.40
C ARG A 235 7.14 -19.95 18.09
N ALA A 236 7.22 -19.57 16.82
CA ALA A 236 7.91 -18.35 16.37
C ALA A 236 7.12 -17.08 16.71
N GLU A 237 5.79 -17.15 16.84
CA GLU A 237 4.94 -16.03 17.27
C GLU A 237 5.17 -15.65 18.74
N PHE A 238 5.65 -16.57 19.58
CA PHE A 238 6.04 -16.28 20.97
C PHE A 238 7.45 -15.73 21.11
N THR A 239 8.15 -15.54 19.99
CA THR A 239 9.56 -15.16 19.96
C THR A 239 9.70 -13.77 19.35
N PRO A 240 10.11 -12.75 20.12
CA PRO A 240 10.34 -11.42 19.57
C PRO A 240 11.37 -11.45 18.43
N PRO A 241 11.28 -10.51 17.47
CA PRO A 241 12.31 -10.38 16.43
C PRO A 241 13.70 -10.24 17.03
N ASN A 242 14.68 -10.93 16.43
CA ASN A 242 16.07 -11.02 16.88
C ASN A 242 16.28 -11.65 18.27
N SER A 243 15.30 -12.41 18.75
CA SER A 243 15.42 -13.21 19.95
C SER A 243 15.33 -14.71 19.62
N SER A 244 15.87 -15.54 20.50
CA SER A 244 15.60 -16.97 20.56
C SER A 244 14.75 -17.35 21.78
N ALA A 245 14.32 -16.36 22.58
CA ALA A 245 13.53 -16.59 23.77
C ALA A 245 12.07 -16.85 23.39
N THR A 246 11.60 -18.05 23.71
CA THR A 246 10.23 -18.50 23.43
C THR A 246 9.32 -18.37 24.65
N THR A 247 9.74 -17.59 25.65
CA THR A 247 9.09 -17.43 26.95
C THR A 247 8.83 -15.96 27.25
N PHE A 248 7.75 -15.72 27.97
CA PHE A 248 7.34 -14.42 28.49
C PHE A 248 8.05 -14.08 29.80
N ALA A 249 8.35 -12.81 29.98
CA ALA A 249 8.82 -12.23 31.23
C ALA A 249 7.71 -11.42 31.92
N PRO A 250 7.80 -11.14 33.24
CA PRO A 250 6.83 -10.25 33.91
C PRO A 250 6.79 -8.83 33.33
N LYS A 251 7.84 -8.38 32.64
CA LYS A 251 7.91 -7.09 31.95
C LYS A 251 8.56 -7.30 30.60
N ALA A 252 8.06 -6.60 29.57
CA ALA A 252 8.65 -6.68 28.24
C ALA A 252 10.11 -6.17 28.25
N THR A 253 10.96 -6.87 27.50
CA THR A 253 12.35 -6.50 27.25
C THR A 253 12.59 -6.50 25.74
N THR A 254 13.81 -6.17 25.32
CA THR A 254 14.20 -6.25 23.90
C THR A 254 14.22 -7.70 23.37
N THR A 255 14.23 -8.70 24.26
CA THR A 255 14.37 -10.12 23.91
C THR A 255 13.15 -10.95 24.30
N GLN A 256 12.23 -10.44 25.11
CA GLN A 256 11.06 -11.18 25.58
C GLN A 256 9.81 -10.30 25.59
N TYR A 257 8.69 -10.89 25.17
CA TYR A 257 7.37 -10.30 25.42
C TYR A 257 7.06 -10.29 26.92
N GLY A 258 6.34 -9.26 27.37
CA GLY A 258 5.92 -9.11 28.75
C GLY A 258 4.53 -9.66 28.98
N TYR A 259 4.33 -10.50 29.99
CA TYR A 259 3.01 -10.97 30.43
C TYR A 259 2.96 -10.87 31.97
N ALA A 260 2.11 -10.00 32.48
CA ALA A 260 2.05 -9.68 33.91
C ALA A 260 0.64 -9.93 34.47
N PRO A 261 0.20 -11.20 34.58
CA PRO A 261 -1.18 -11.49 34.92
C PRO A 261 -1.51 -11.05 36.36
N THR A 262 -2.75 -10.64 36.58
CA THR A 262 -3.26 -10.06 37.84
C THR A 262 -4.35 -10.94 38.45
N GLY A 263 -4.53 -10.84 39.78
CA GLY A 263 -5.55 -11.61 40.49
C GLY A 263 -5.34 -13.11 40.39
N CYS A 264 -4.08 -13.55 40.37
CA CYS A 264 -3.73 -14.95 40.17
C CYS A 264 -3.87 -15.78 41.44
N ASN A 265 -4.41 -16.99 41.29
CA ASN A 265 -4.25 -18.11 42.21
C ASN A 265 -3.27 -19.14 41.59
N SER A 266 -3.18 -20.34 42.17
CA SER A 266 -2.25 -21.38 41.70
C SER A 266 -2.56 -21.94 40.31
N LYS A 267 -3.74 -21.66 39.73
CA LYS A 267 -4.22 -22.27 38.49
C LYS A 267 -4.73 -21.27 37.45
N ALA A 268 -5.05 -20.04 37.85
CA ALA A 268 -5.79 -19.10 37.02
C ALA A 268 -5.58 -17.66 37.49
N CYS A 269 -5.80 -16.71 36.59
CA CYS A 269 -5.72 -15.27 36.82
C CYS A 269 -6.99 -14.58 36.32
N SER A 270 -7.36 -13.46 36.94
CA SER A 270 -8.55 -12.68 36.57
C SER A 270 -8.29 -11.65 35.48
N GLY A 271 -7.03 -11.42 35.14
CA GLY A 271 -6.66 -10.46 34.10
C GLY A 271 -5.18 -10.48 33.73
N TYR A 272 -4.83 -9.68 32.73
CA TYR A 272 -3.45 -9.50 32.28
C TYR A 272 -3.26 -8.15 31.59
N PRO A 273 -2.03 -7.63 31.66
CA PRO A 273 -1.44 -6.96 30.50
C PRO A 273 -0.37 -7.82 29.79
N LEU A 274 -0.43 -7.80 28.47
CA LEU A 274 0.54 -8.32 27.52
C LEU A 274 1.26 -7.13 26.87
N SER A 275 2.58 -7.17 26.75
CA SER A 275 3.37 -6.04 26.29
C SER A 275 4.57 -6.41 25.43
N ALA A 276 5.01 -5.45 24.61
CA ALA A 276 6.31 -5.50 23.92
C ALA A 276 7.04 -4.16 24.07
N LEU A 277 8.37 -4.22 24.17
CA LEU A 277 9.24 -3.05 24.15
C LEU A 277 9.68 -2.82 22.70
N LEU A 278 9.34 -1.65 22.17
CA LEU A 278 9.79 -1.21 20.86
C LEU A 278 11.22 -0.66 20.92
N SER A 279 11.84 -0.55 19.76
CA SER A 279 13.22 -0.10 19.61
C SER A 279 13.49 1.33 20.12
N ASP A 280 12.47 2.19 20.12
CA ASP A 280 12.52 3.57 20.61
C ASP A 280 12.33 3.67 22.14
N GLY A 281 12.15 2.52 22.81
CA GLY A 281 11.87 2.44 24.25
C GLY A 281 10.38 2.55 24.60
N THR A 282 9.50 2.77 23.62
CA THR A 282 8.06 2.77 23.82
C THR A 282 7.57 1.36 24.17
N VAL A 283 6.69 1.25 25.16
CA VAL A 283 6.04 -0.03 25.50
C VAL A 283 4.64 -0.02 24.94
N ILE A 284 4.35 -0.97 24.04
CA ILE A 284 2.98 -1.28 23.65
C ILE A 284 2.40 -2.26 24.66
N SER A 285 1.14 -2.03 25.07
CA SER A 285 0.45 -2.87 26.05
C SER A 285 -0.98 -3.16 25.61
N LYS A 286 -1.42 -4.38 25.86
CA LYS A 286 -2.77 -4.89 25.62
C LYS A 286 -3.29 -5.54 26.88
N THR A 287 -4.53 -5.25 27.21
CA THR A 287 -5.24 -5.86 28.33
C THR A 287 -6.31 -6.81 27.79
N GLN A 288 -6.95 -7.54 28.70
CA GLN A 288 -8.20 -8.26 28.40
C GLN A 288 -9.21 -7.42 27.61
N LEU A 289 -9.94 -8.07 26.70
CA LEU A 289 -10.96 -7.42 25.86
C LEU A 289 -12.30 -7.18 26.56
N ASN A 290 -12.51 -7.78 27.73
CA ASN A 290 -13.75 -7.74 28.51
C ASN A 290 -13.57 -7.15 29.91
#